data_AF-A0A9R1WPA4-F1
#
_entry.id   AF-A0A9R1WPA4-F1
#
_cell.length_a   1.000
_cell.length_b   1.000
_cell.length_c   1.000
_cell.angle_alpha   90.00
_cell.angle_beta   90.00
_cell.angle_gamma   90.00
#
_symmetry.space_group_name_H-M   'P 1'
#
loop_
_entity.id
_entity.type
_entity.pdbx_description
1 polymer ?
#
loop_
_entity_poly.entity_id
_entity_poly.type
_entity_poly.pdbx_seq_one_letter_code
_entity_poly.pdbx_strand_id
1 'polypeptide(L)'
;MIERMSSAMDRISNLHFDSPGNSLKIHVLRKWTLQFRRDETWFMVIDEHGDVIQLLAHKKNQGCIETSLLVSRCYLHMNIGEASTIEEISNRNALPVTWFHFRPRSHL
;
A
#
# COMPACT_ATOMS: atom_id res chain seq x y z
N MET A 1 0.17 32.53 -13.48
CA MET A 1 -0.03 31.21 -14.12
C MET A 1 0.60 30.20 -13.17
N ILE A 2 -0.20 29.61 -12.30
CA ILE A 2 0.29 28.69 -11.26
C ILE A 2 0.57 27.36 -11.96
N GLU A 3 1.81 26.90 -11.90
CA GLU A 3 2.22 25.58 -12.36
C GLU A 3 1.33 24.54 -11.67
N ARG A 4 0.48 23.87 -12.47
CA ARG A 4 -0.14 22.61 -12.08
C ARG A 4 1.00 21.61 -11.90
N MET A 5 1.51 21.49 -10.68
CA MET A 5 2.38 20.39 -10.29
C MET A 5 1.60 19.09 -10.49
N SER A 6 1.90 18.43 -11.61
CA SER A 6 1.79 17.00 -11.88
C SER A 6 0.75 16.24 -11.04
N SER A 7 -0.44 15.99 -11.62
CA SER A 7 -1.39 14.99 -11.11
C SER A 7 -0.95 13.54 -11.38
N ALA A 8 0.36 13.29 -11.43
CA ALA A 8 0.90 12.01 -11.86
C ALA A 8 0.94 11.04 -10.67
N MET A 9 -0.10 10.21 -10.61
CA MET A 9 -0.23 8.98 -9.80
C MET A 9 -0.19 9.16 -8.29
N ASP A 10 -1.24 9.80 -7.80
CA ASP A 10 -1.68 9.91 -6.41
C ASP A 10 -2.46 8.67 -5.90
N ARG A 11 -2.76 7.70 -6.76
CA ARG A 11 -3.72 6.59 -6.48
C ARG A 11 -3.22 5.24 -6.92
N ILE A 12 -3.67 4.22 -6.20
CA ILE A 12 -3.42 2.82 -6.51
C ILE A 12 -3.95 2.45 -7.91
N SER A 13 -5.12 2.95 -8.30
CA SER A 13 -5.72 2.65 -9.62
C SER A 13 -4.85 3.05 -10.81
N ASN A 14 -3.90 3.97 -10.59
CA ASN A 14 -3.01 4.50 -11.63
C ASN A 14 -1.68 3.74 -11.70
N LEU A 15 -1.49 2.72 -10.86
CA LEU A 15 -0.29 1.89 -10.91
C LEU A 15 -0.28 1.07 -12.22
N HIS A 16 0.82 1.21 -12.95
CA HIS A 16 1.09 0.45 -14.17
C HIS A 16 2.51 -0.09 -14.14
N PHE A 17 2.71 -1.23 -14.81
CA PHE A 17 4.03 -1.80 -15.03
C PHE A 17 4.89 -0.80 -15.84
N ASP A 18 6.19 -0.72 -15.54
CA ASP A 18 7.15 0.24 -16.09
C ASP A 18 6.83 1.73 -15.87
N SER A 19 5.89 2.05 -14.99
CA SER A 19 5.67 3.43 -14.57
C SER A 19 6.85 3.92 -13.71
N PRO A 20 7.33 5.16 -13.88
CA PRO A 20 8.23 5.78 -12.92
C PRO A 20 7.52 5.82 -11.57
N GLY A 21 7.89 4.91 -10.67
CA GLY A 21 7.14 4.67 -9.44
C GLY A 21 6.91 5.97 -8.68
N ASN A 22 5.65 6.36 -8.61
CA ASN A 22 5.23 7.60 -7.98
C ASN A 22 4.89 7.35 -6.52
N SER A 23 4.81 8.45 -5.78
CA SER A 23 4.55 8.42 -4.37
C SER A 23 3.08 8.13 -4.06
N LEU A 24 2.82 6.98 -3.43
CA LEU A 24 1.49 6.64 -2.94
C LEU A 24 1.33 6.93 -1.46
N LYS A 25 0.14 7.42 -1.10
CA LYS A 25 -0.32 7.54 0.27
C LYS A 25 -1.20 6.34 0.61
N ILE A 26 -0.77 5.51 1.55
CA ILE A 26 -1.42 4.24 1.85
C ILE A 26 -1.62 4.02 3.35
N HIS A 27 -2.63 3.21 3.69
CA HIS A 27 -2.88 2.72 5.04
C HIS A 27 -2.77 1.19 5.05
N VAL A 28 -2.00 0.65 6.01
CA VAL A 28 -1.79 -0.79 6.13
C VAL A 28 -2.96 -1.42 6.89
N LEU A 29 -3.76 -2.22 6.19
CA LEU A 29 -4.91 -2.92 6.75
C LEU A 29 -4.52 -4.24 7.41
N ARG A 30 -3.60 -4.99 6.80
CA ARG A 30 -3.22 -6.33 7.26
C ARG A 30 -1.78 -6.64 6.92
N LYS A 31 -1.14 -7.44 7.78
CA LYS A 31 0.15 -8.08 7.57
C LYS A 31 0.02 -9.58 7.80
N TRP A 32 0.67 -10.41 6.98
CA TRP A 32 0.76 -11.85 7.23
C TRP A 32 2.04 -12.46 6.64
N THR A 33 2.47 -13.56 7.25
CA THR A 33 3.58 -14.41 6.78
C THR A 33 3.01 -15.80 6.54
N LEU A 34 3.42 -16.44 5.45
CA LEU A 34 2.96 -17.79 5.13
C LEU A 34 3.82 -18.81 5.88
N GLN A 35 3.19 -19.85 6.45
CA GLN A 35 3.90 -20.86 7.26
C GLN A 35 5.06 -21.55 6.50
N PHE A 36 4.88 -21.74 5.19
CA PHE A 36 5.83 -22.42 4.30
C PHE A 36 6.68 -21.46 3.45
N ARG A 37 6.49 -20.15 3.55
CA ARG A 37 7.27 -19.13 2.85
C ARG A 37 7.66 -18.03 3.84
N ARG A 38 8.61 -18.38 4.70
CA ARG A 38 9.04 -17.52 5.81
C ARG A 38 9.90 -16.36 5.38
N ASP A 39 10.38 -16.38 4.14
CA ASP A 39 11.11 -15.32 3.46
C ASP A 39 10.18 -14.30 2.75
N GLU A 40 8.86 -14.49 2.88
CA GLU A 40 7.83 -13.60 2.35
C GLU A 40 6.99 -12.99 3.48
N THR A 41 6.85 -11.67 3.48
CA THR A 41 5.88 -10.96 4.31
C THR A 41 4.94 -10.18 3.38
N TRP A 42 3.65 -10.46 3.51
CA TRP A 42 2.61 -9.87 2.69
C TRP A 42 1.84 -8.80 3.45
N PHE A 43 1.42 -7.77 2.72
CA PHE A 43 0.64 -6.66 3.24
C PHE A 43 -0.57 -6.42 2.37
N MET A 44 -1.66 -5.99 3.00
CA MET A 44 -2.82 -5.43 2.33
C MET A 44 -2.89 -3.96 2.68
N VAL A 45 -2.90 -3.11 1.66
CA VAL A 45 -2.88 -1.66 1.83
C VAL A 45 -3.99 -1.00 1.03
N ILE A 46 -4.50 0.11 1.53
CA ILE A 46 -5.59 0.88 0.94
C ILE A 46 -5.15 2.33 0.74
N ASP A 47 -5.56 2.97 -0.35
CA ASP A 47 -5.36 4.40 -0.56
C ASP A 47 -6.57 5.23 -0.10
N GLU A 48 -6.52 6.54 -0.33
CA GLU A 48 -7.60 7.45 0.05
C GLU A 48 -8.89 7.28 -0.77
N HIS A 49 -8.82 6.57 -1.91
CA HIS A 49 -9.95 6.31 -2.78
C HIS A 49 -10.64 4.98 -2.47
N GLY A 50 -10.06 4.18 -1.58
CA GLY A 50 -10.58 2.87 -1.21
C GLY A 50 -10.12 1.75 -2.14
N ASP A 51 -9.16 2.03 -3.02
CA ASP A 51 -8.51 1.01 -3.84
C ASP A 51 -7.52 0.23 -2.97
N VAL A 52 -7.48 -1.10 -3.16
CA VAL A 52 -6.68 -2.01 -2.34
C VAL A 52 -5.73 -2.81 -3.20
N ILE A 53 -4.47 -2.90 -2.76
CA ILE A 53 -3.47 -3.79 -3.34
C ILE A 53 -2.78 -4.66 -2.30
N GLN A 54 -2.16 -5.72 -2.80
CA GLN A 54 -1.26 -6.56 -2.04
C GLN A 54 0.18 -6.17 -2.33
N LEU A 55 0.98 -6.05 -1.27
CA LEU A 55 2.42 -5.82 -1.36
C LEU A 55 3.16 -7.05 -0.84
N LEU A 56 4.27 -7.38 -1.48
CA LEU A 56 5.15 -8.48 -1.09
C LEU A 56 6.53 -7.94 -0.73
N ALA A 57 6.94 -8.12 0.52
CA ALA A 57 8.33 -7.99 0.94
C ALA A 57 8.98 -9.37 0.93
N HIS A 58 10.09 -9.53 0.22
CA HIS A 58 10.70 -10.83 -0.02
C HIS A 58 12.23 -10.78 0.12
N LYS A 59 12.83 -11.89 0.58
CA LYS A 59 14.29 -12.07 0.73
C LYS A 59 14.94 -10.96 1.55
N LYS A 60 15.98 -10.30 0.98
CA LYS A 60 16.84 -9.35 1.69
C LYS A 60 16.10 -8.13 2.23
N ASN A 61 14.99 -7.76 1.59
CA ASN A 61 14.20 -6.59 1.99
C ASN A 61 13.09 -6.94 2.99
N GLN A 62 12.81 -8.23 3.21
CA GLN A 62 11.70 -8.68 4.03
C GLN A 62 11.78 -8.11 5.46
N GLY A 63 12.89 -8.35 6.16
CA GLY A 63 13.02 -7.95 7.57
C GLY A 63 12.88 -6.44 7.77
N CYS A 64 13.52 -5.65 6.92
CA CYS A 64 13.47 -4.18 6.99
C CYS A 64 12.06 -3.64 6.72
N ILE A 65 11.40 -4.12 5.67
CA ILE A 65 10.03 -3.69 5.32
C ILE A 65 9.05 -4.16 6.41
N GLU A 66 9.21 -5.38 6.91
CA GLU A 66 8.34 -5.92 7.96
C GLU A 66 8.38 -5.11 9.26
N THR A 67 9.56 -4.64 9.66
CA THR A 67 9.69 -3.78 10.85
C THR A 67 9.17 -2.37 10.62
N SER A 68 9.22 -1.88 9.37
CA SER A 68 8.88 -0.49 9.03
C SER A 68 7.40 -0.31 8.72
N LEU A 69 6.78 -1.29 8.07
CA LEU A 69 5.40 -1.24 7.57
C LEU A 69 4.44 -1.89 8.57
N LEU A 70 3.96 -1.09 9.52
CA LEU A 70 3.15 -1.53 10.64
C LEU A 70 1.65 -1.44 10.31
N VAL A 71 0.88 -2.42 10.81
CA VAL A 71 -0.58 -2.44 10.67
C VAL A 71 -1.18 -1.20 11.35
N SER A 72 -2.24 -0.67 10.74
CA SER A 72 -2.94 0.53 11.19
C SER A 72 -2.12 1.83 11.11
N ARG A 73 -0.99 1.83 10.38
CA ARG A 73 -0.16 3.02 10.12
C ARG A 73 -0.27 3.47 8.68
N CYS A 74 -0.11 4.78 8.49
CA CYS A 74 -0.21 5.45 7.20
C CYS A 74 1.18 5.81 6.71
N TYR A 75 1.41 5.66 5.42
CA TYR A 75 2.71 5.90 4.79
C TYR A 75 2.56 6.76 3.54
N LEU A 76 3.59 7.55 3.25
CA LEU A 76 3.75 8.34 2.02
C LEU A 76 5.03 7.90 1.31
N HIS A 77 5.12 8.25 0.02
CA HIS A 77 6.29 8.07 -0.83
C HIS A 77 6.69 6.60 -1.08
N MET A 78 5.73 5.67 -1.02
CA MET A 78 6.02 4.27 -1.33
C MET A 78 6.25 4.08 -2.83
N ASN A 79 7.51 4.07 -3.25
CA ASN A 79 7.90 3.67 -4.59
C ASN A 79 7.91 2.13 -4.65
N ILE A 80 6.97 1.52 -5.36
CA ILE A 80 6.85 0.06 -5.43
C ILE A 80 7.89 -0.47 -6.45
N GLY A 81 9.08 -0.85 -5.97
CA GLY A 81 10.24 -1.26 -6.81
C GLY A 81 11.51 -1.56 -6.00
N GLU A 82 12.67 -1.73 -6.65
CA GLU A 82 13.96 -2.06 -6.00
C GLU A 82 14.43 -1.01 -4.96
N ALA A 83 13.92 0.23 -5.01
CA ALA A 83 14.22 1.31 -4.09
C ALA A 83 12.94 1.94 -3.53
N SER A 84 12.26 1.21 -2.63
CA SER A 84 11.11 1.73 -1.89
C SER A 84 11.57 2.60 -0.71
N THR A 85 11.34 3.91 -0.79
CA THR A 85 11.33 4.77 0.41
C THR A 85 9.99 4.58 1.13
N ILE A 86 10.01 4.46 2.46
CA ILE A 86 8.80 4.29 3.28
C ILE A 86 8.86 5.35 4.38
N GLU A 87 7.95 6.32 4.34
CA GLU A 87 7.86 7.38 5.35
C GLU A 87 6.51 7.30 6.07
N GLU A 88 6.51 7.05 7.38
CA GLU A 88 5.28 7.08 8.18
C GLU A 88 4.75 8.51 8.29
N ILE A 89 3.44 8.68 8.14
CA ILE A 89 2.75 9.97 8.32
C ILE A 89 1.74 9.88 9.47
N SER A 90 1.69 10.93 10.29
CA SER A 90 0.84 10.98 11.48
C SER A 90 -0.65 11.17 11.19
N ASN A 91 -1.03 11.58 9.97
CA ASN A 91 -2.40 11.95 9.64
C ASN A 91 -3.24 10.75 9.17
N ARG A 92 -3.88 10.06 10.11
CA ARG A 92 -4.81 8.95 9.84
C ARG A 92 -6.17 9.39 9.29
N ASN A 93 -6.56 10.66 9.47
CA ASN A 93 -7.94 11.11 9.25
C ASN A 93 -8.36 11.17 7.77
N ALA A 94 -7.44 10.88 6.86
CA ALA A 94 -7.68 10.94 5.42
C ALA A 94 -7.79 9.56 4.75
N LEU A 95 -7.51 8.45 5.44
CA LEU A 95 -7.47 7.11 4.83
C LEU A 95 -8.50 6.16 5.43
N PRO A 96 -9.18 5.32 4.61
CA PRO A 96 -10.09 4.30 5.13
C PRO A 96 -9.37 3.33 6.06
N VAL A 97 -10.01 2.99 7.19
CA VAL A 97 -9.43 2.10 8.21
C VAL A 97 -9.79 0.62 8.05
N THR A 98 -10.68 0.32 7.11
CA THR A 98 -11.20 -1.02 6.86
C THR A 98 -11.66 -1.12 5.41
N TRP A 99 -11.81 -2.35 4.92
CA TRP A 99 -12.25 -2.62 3.56
C TRP A 99 -13.17 -3.85 3.53
N PHE A 100 -14.34 -3.69 2.93
CA PHE A 100 -15.31 -4.75 2.74
C PHE A 100 -15.90 -4.67 1.34
N HIS A 101 -15.98 -5.82 0.67
CA HIS A 101 -16.75 -5.97 -0.55
C HIS A 101 -17.90 -6.96 -0.30
N PHE A 102 -19.10 -6.44 -0.08
CA PHE A 102 -20.29 -7.26 0.13
C PHE A 102 -20.78 -7.83 -1.20
N ARG A 103 -20.94 -9.16 -1.27
CA ARG A 103 -21.63 -9.80 -2.40
C ARG A 103 -23.12 -9.93 -2.08
N PRO A 104 -24.02 -9.58 -3.01
CA PRO A 104 -25.45 -9.76 -2.81
C PRO A 104 -25.79 -11.24 -2.57
N ARG A 105 -26.73 -11.51 -1.67
CA ARG A 105 -27.23 -12.85 -1.36
C ARG A 105 -28.25 -13.34 -2.40
N SER A 106 -27.91 -13.28 -3.69
CA SER A 106 -28.84 -13.74 -4.73
C SER A 106 -29.01 -15.27 -4.81
N HIS A 107 -28.34 -16.06 -3.95
CA HIS A 107 -28.44 -17.53 -3.90
C HIS A 107 -28.28 -18.12 -2.49
N LEU A 108 -29.02 -17.62 -1.50
CA LEU A 108 -29.25 -18.34 -0.23
C LEU A 108 -30.72 -18.75 -0.12
#